data_AF-A0A803VSI6-F1
#
_entry.id   AF-A0A803VSI6-F1
#
_cell.length_a   1.000
_cell.length_b   1.000
_cell.length_c   1.000
_cell.angle_alpha   90.00
_cell.angle_beta   90.00
_cell.angle_gamma   90.00
#
_symmetry.space_group_name_H-M   'P 1'
#
loop_
_entity.id
_entity.type
_entity.pdbx_description
1 polymer ?
#
loop_
_entity_poly.entity_id
_entity_poly.type
_entity_poly.pdbx_seq_one_letter_code
_entity_poly.pdbx_strand_id
1 'polypeptide(L)'
;MQRVSRLTRELSLLATEPPPGITCWQNGQLDDLRAQILGGVDTPYEKGIFNLEIIVPERYPFEPPKIRFLTPIYHPNIDSAGRICLDVLKLPPKGAWRPSLNISTLLTSIQLLMAEPNPDDPLMADISSEYKYNKQLFLLNAREWTEKYAGQLRTSKPLEEKIIQSETSTSSASTMQKRKGVNISRKEKKSRPDS
;
A
#
# COMPACT_ATOMS: atom_id res chain seq x y z
N MET A 1 11.70 -9.32 28.79
CA MET A 1 13.11 -9.00 28.47
C MET A 1 13.60 -9.65 27.17
N GLN A 2 13.36 -10.94 26.91
CA GLN A 2 13.91 -11.62 25.72
C GLN A 2 13.35 -11.14 24.37
N ARG A 3 12.03 -10.84 24.25
CA ARG A 3 11.43 -10.30 23.00
C ARG A 3 12.04 -8.98 22.56
N VAL A 4 12.10 -8.00 23.47
CA VAL A 4 12.62 -6.65 23.19
C VAL A 4 14.08 -6.73 22.76
N SER A 5 14.92 -7.46 23.52
CA SER A 5 16.34 -7.65 23.17
C SER A 5 16.50 -8.27 21.77
N ARG A 6 15.69 -9.28 21.44
CA ARG A 6 15.69 -9.88 20.11
C ARG A 6 15.28 -8.90 19.02
N LEU A 7 14.20 -8.14 19.20
CA LEU A 7 13.73 -7.18 18.20
C LEU A 7 14.73 -6.06 17.96
N THR A 8 15.30 -5.49 19.02
CA THR A 8 16.35 -4.47 18.89
C THR A 8 17.55 -5.01 18.11
N ARG A 9 17.95 -6.27 18.36
CA ARG A 9 19.04 -6.91 17.60
C ARG A 9 18.67 -7.10 16.13
N GLU A 10 17.49 -7.63 15.84
CA GLU A 10 17.03 -7.82 14.46
C GLU A 10 16.91 -6.51 13.68
N LEU A 11 16.37 -5.45 14.30
CA LEU A 11 16.29 -4.12 13.69
C LEU A 11 17.68 -3.52 13.46
N SER A 12 18.62 -3.69 14.40
CA SER A 12 20.00 -3.26 14.20
C SER A 12 20.63 -3.97 12.99
N LEU A 13 20.43 -5.28 12.86
CA LEU A 13 20.95 -6.04 11.72
C LEU A 13 20.28 -5.63 10.41
N LEU A 14 18.96 -5.40 10.39
CA LEU A 14 18.24 -4.92 9.20
C LEU A 14 18.68 -3.50 8.79
N ALA A 15 19.14 -2.68 9.74
CA ALA A 15 19.65 -1.34 9.45
C ALA A 15 21.09 -1.37 8.91
N THR A 16 21.94 -2.26 9.40
CA THR A 16 23.37 -2.32 9.01
C THR A 16 23.64 -3.27 7.85
N GLU A 17 22.91 -4.38 7.77
CA GLU A 17 23.12 -5.48 6.82
C GLU A 17 21.76 -6.00 6.29
N PRO A 18 20.95 -5.16 5.62
CA PRO A 18 19.70 -5.60 5.03
C PRO A 18 19.90 -6.61 3.89
N PRO A 19 18.96 -7.54 3.65
CA PRO A 19 18.97 -8.34 2.44
C PRO A 19 18.87 -7.47 1.16
N PRO A 20 19.41 -7.94 0.02
CA PRO A 20 19.35 -7.19 -1.23
C PRO A 20 17.93 -6.79 -1.64
N GLY A 21 17.72 -5.49 -1.87
CA GLY A 21 16.41 -4.96 -2.28
C GLY A 21 15.35 -4.95 -1.18
N ILE A 22 15.74 -5.16 0.09
CA ILE A 22 14.83 -5.14 1.24
C ILE A 22 15.30 -4.06 2.21
N THR A 23 14.37 -3.27 2.74
CA THR A 23 14.63 -2.39 3.89
C THR A 23 13.52 -2.55 4.91
N CYS A 24 13.83 -2.40 6.19
CA CYS A 24 12.86 -2.52 7.28
C CYS A 24 13.26 -1.58 8.42
N TRP A 25 12.30 -0.85 8.97
CA TRP A 25 12.52 0.13 10.04
C TRP A 25 11.32 0.22 10.99
N GLN A 26 11.57 0.79 12.16
CA GLN A 26 10.55 1.01 13.19
C GLN A 26 9.61 2.17 12.80
N ASN A 27 8.31 2.00 13.01
CA ASN A 27 7.28 2.99 12.77
C ASN A 27 6.60 3.40 14.08
N GLY A 28 7.22 4.31 14.83
CA GLY A 28 6.72 4.74 16.13
C GLY A 28 7.03 3.73 17.24
N GLN A 29 6.18 2.72 17.42
CA GLN A 29 6.37 1.69 18.45
C GLN A 29 7.34 0.59 18.01
N LEU A 30 7.99 -0.09 18.95
CA LEU A 30 9.02 -1.10 18.65
C LEU A 30 8.49 -2.30 17.85
N ASP A 31 7.19 -2.56 17.92
CA ASP A 31 6.51 -3.68 17.30
C ASP A 31 5.62 -3.32 16.12
N ASP A 32 5.50 -2.04 15.80
CA ASP A 32 4.99 -1.57 14.51
C ASP A 32 6.17 -1.22 13.61
N LEU A 33 6.38 -2.03 12.57
CA LEU A 33 7.46 -1.85 11.62
C LEU A 33 6.91 -1.60 10.21
N ARG A 34 7.76 -0.98 9.40
CA ARG A 34 7.54 -0.79 7.96
C ARG A 34 8.69 -1.42 7.21
N ALA A 35 8.37 -2.00 6.06
CA ALA A 35 9.37 -2.54 5.17
C ALA A 35 9.09 -2.13 3.72
N GLN A 36 10.15 -2.10 2.93
CA GLN A 36 10.08 -2.00 1.48
C GLN A 36 10.78 -3.19 0.85
N ILE A 37 10.16 -3.72 -0.20
CA ILE A 37 10.75 -4.71 -1.09
C ILE A 37 10.79 -4.10 -2.48
N LEU A 38 11.97 -4.06 -3.08
CA LEU A 38 12.15 -3.75 -4.49
C LEU A 38 11.75 -4.96 -5.31
N GLY A 39 10.92 -4.76 -6.33
CA GLY A 39 10.57 -5.82 -7.25
C GLY A 39 11.81 -6.32 -8.01
N GLY A 40 11.94 -7.64 -8.09
CA GLY A 40 13.11 -8.29 -8.67
C GLY A 40 13.27 -8.03 -10.17
N VAL A 41 14.52 -8.06 -10.63
CA VAL A 41 14.85 -8.04 -12.07
C VAL A 41 14.21 -9.24 -12.77
N ASP A 42 13.82 -9.07 -14.03
CA ASP A 42 13.19 -10.12 -14.84
C ASP A 42 11.85 -10.66 -14.27
N THR A 43 11.25 -9.93 -13.34
CA THR A 43 9.89 -10.19 -12.84
C THR A 43 8.93 -9.10 -13.33
N PRO A 44 7.61 -9.34 -13.38
CA PRO A 44 6.67 -8.28 -13.74
C PRO A 44 6.59 -7.15 -12.69
N TYR A 45 7.29 -7.30 -11.57
CA TYR A 45 7.34 -6.34 -10.46
C TYR A 45 8.57 -5.42 -10.53
N GLU A 46 9.46 -5.62 -11.49
CA GLU A 46 10.69 -4.84 -11.65
C GLU A 46 10.41 -3.33 -11.62
N LYS A 47 11.31 -2.55 -10.99
CA LYS A 47 11.20 -1.10 -10.77
C LYS A 47 10.08 -0.67 -9.82
N GLY A 48 9.23 -1.60 -9.37
CA GLY A 48 8.25 -1.38 -8.33
C GLY A 48 8.88 -1.30 -6.93
N ILE A 49 8.34 -0.42 -6.10
CA ILE A 49 8.64 -0.35 -4.66
C ILE A 49 7.38 -0.75 -3.90
N PHE A 50 7.45 -1.87 -3.18
CA PHE A 50 6.31 -2.42 -2.45
C PHE A 50 6.50 -2.14 -0.96
N ASN A 51 5.58 -1.35 -0.39
CA ASN A 51 5.56 -1.05 1.04
C ASN A 51 4.75 -2.11 1.78
N LEU A 52 5.24 -2.54 2.94
CA LEU A 52 4.62 -3.52 3.81
C LEU A 52 4.49 -2.97 5.24
N GLU A 53 3.43 -3.40 5.92
CA GLU A 53 3.27 -3.26 7.36
C GLU A 53 3.61 -4.59 8.03
N ILE A 54 4.35 -4.50 9.14
CA ILE A 54 4.73 -5.65 9.96
C ILE A 54 4.36 -5.33 11.40
N ILE A 55 3.46 -6.13 11.97
CA ILE A 55 3.09 -6.06 13.38
C ILE A 55 3.68 -7.26 14.11
N VAL A 56 4.54 -7.00 15.08
CA VAL A 56 5.21 -8.05 15.85
C VAL A 56 4.38 -8.39 17.09
N PRO A 57 3.85 -9.61 17.23
CA PRO A 57 3.00 -9.95 18.37
C PRO A 57 3.78 -9.99 19.69
N GLU A 58 3.08 -9.89 20.82
CA GLU A 58 3.66 -9.96 22.17
C GLU A 58 4.41 -11.27 22.42
N ARG A 59 3.96 -12.38 21.80
CA ARG A 59 4.56 -13.70 21.94
C ARG A 59 5.69 -13.97 20.94
N TYR A 60 6.13 -12.99 20.15
CA TYR A 60 7.31 -13.13 19.28
C TYR A 60 8.54 -13.51 20.11
N PRO A 61 9.32 -14.54 19.72
CA PRO A 61 9.32 -15.24 18.43
C PRO A 61 8.51 -16.55 18.37
N PHE A 62 7.73 -16.87 19.40
CA PHE A 62 6.90 -18.08 19.40
C PHE A 62 5.67 -17.95 18.50
N GLU A 63 5.24 -16.72 18.22
CA GLU A 63 4.27 -16.39 17.19
C GLU A 63 4.91 -15.58 16.06
N PRO A 64 4.54 -15.82 14.80
CA PRO A 64 5.09 -15.07 13.66
C PRO A 64 4.62 -13.60 13.67
N PRO A 65 5.43 -12.67 13.15
CA PRO A 65 4.96 -11.33 12.78
C PRO A 65 3.80 -11.40 11.80
N LYS A 66 2.84 -10.47 11.93
CA LYS A 66 1.76 -10.28 10.96
C LYS A 66 2.26 -9.33 9.89
N ILE A 67 2.36 -9.79 8.65
CA ILE A 67 2.84 -9.00 7.52
C ILE A 67 1.75 -8.85 6.48
N ARG A 68 1.57 -7.63 5.97
CA ARG A 68 0.68 -7.36 4.83
C ARG A 68 1.26 -6.31 3.91
N PHE A 69 0.90 -6.38 2.64
CA PHE A 69 1.20 -5.35 1.66
C PHE A 69 0.33 -4.10 1.92
N LEU A 70 0.97 -2.94 1.93
CA LEU A 70 0.30 -1.63 1.86
C LEU A 70 0.18 -1.17 0.40
N THR A 71 1.18 -1.49 -0.42
CA THR A 71 1.17 -1.23 -1.86
C THR A 71 0.38 -2.33 -2.57
N PRO A 72 -0.67 -2.01 -3.33
CA PRO A 72 -1.41 -2.99 -4.12
C PRO A 72 -0.47 -3.76 -5.08
N ILE A 73 -0.68 -5.07 -5.18
CA ILE A 73 0.09 -5.96 -6.03
C ILE A 73 -0.84 -6.98 -6.69
N TYR A 74 -0.60 -7.26 -7.97
CA TYR A 74 -1.35 -8.26 -8.72
C TYR A 74 -0.64 -9.60 -8.59
N HIS A 75 -1.11 -10.46 -7.68
CA HIS A 75 -0.38 -11.68 -7.32
C HIS A 75 -1.34 -12.82 -6.89
N PRO A 76 -1.07 -14.10 -7.25
CA PRO A 76 -1.95 -15.23 -6.86
C PRO A 76 -2.08 -15.42 -5.34
N ASN A 77 -0.99 -15.24 -4.60
CA ASN A 77 -0.91 -15.47 -3.14
C ASN A 77 -1.08 -14.22 -2.27
N ILE A 78 -1.40 -13.06 -2.86
CA ILE A 78 -1.61 -11.81 -2.12
C ILE A 78 -2.94 -11.22 -2.55
N ASP A 79 -3.83 -10.96 -1.59
CA ASP A 79 -5.16 -10.45 -1.89
C ASP A 79 -5.24 -8.92 -1.92
N SER A 80 -6.43 -8.39 -2.23
CA SER A 80 -6.69 -6.95 -2.31
C SER A 80 -6.52 -6.19 -0.98
N ALA A 81 -6.55 -6.89 0.16
CA ALA A 81 -6.28 -6.32 1.48
C ALA A 81 -4.78 -6.40 1.84
N GLY A 82 -3.96 -6.96 0.96
CA GLY A 82 -2.53 -7.17 1.13
C GLY A 82 -2.18 -8.37 2.00
N ARG A 83 -3.15 -9.24 2.35
CA ARG A 83 -2.87 -10.45 3.12
C ARG A 83 -2.07 -11.42 2.27
N ILE A 84 -1.11 -12.09 2.89
CA ILE A 84 -0.15 -12.98 2.20
C ILE A 84 -0.45 -14.42 2.59
N CYS A 85 -0.58 -15.31 1.61
CA CYS A 85 -0.54 -16.75 1.85
C CYS A 85 0.89 -17.26 1.69
N LEU A 86 1.56 -17.46 2.82
CA LEU A 86 2.91 -18.01 2.90
C LEU A 86 3.01 -18.88 4.15
N ASP A 87 3.60 -20.06 4.03
CA ASP A 87 3.68 -21.07 5.09
C ASP A 87 4.48 -20.60 6.31
N VAL A 88 5.59 -19.88 6.10
CA VAL A 88 6.42 -19.33 7.19
C VAL A 88 5.74 -18.22 7.98
N LEU A 89 4.59 -17.70 7.52
CA LEU A 89 3.74 -16.76 8.28
C LEU A 89 2.66 -17.47 9.12
N LYS A 90 2.58 -18.80 9.06
CA LYS A 90 1.58 -19.61 9.75
C LYS A 90 2.25 -20.53 10.78
N LEU A 91 1.59 -20.74 11.92
CA LEU A 91 2.06 -21.68 12.94
C LEU A 91 1.85 -23.15 12.51
N PRO A 92 2.72 -24.08 12.95
CA PRO A 92 2.48 -25.51 12.82
C PRO A 92 1.14 -25.95 13.46
N PRO A 93 0.49 -27.03 12.97
CA PRO A 93 0.95 -27.94 11.93
C PRO A 93 0.67 -27.45 10.49
N LYS A 94 -0.10 -26.36 10.32
CA LYS A 94 -0.52 -25.86 9.00
C LYS A 94 0.50 -24.93 8.33
N GLY A 95 1.56 -24.58 9.02
CA GLY A 95 2.61 -23.67 8.54
C GLY A 95 3.99 -24.07 9.02
N ALA A 96 4.97 -23.30 8.58
CA ALA A 96 6.39 -23.57 8.77
C ALA A 96 7.07 -22.56 9.70
N TRP A 97 6.33 -21.67 10.37
CA TRP A 97 6.94 -20.75 11.34
C TRP A 97 7.68 -21.51 12.44
N ARG A 98 8.91 -21.09 12.70
CA ARG A 98 9.74 -21.57 13.80
C ARG A 98 10.37 -20.38 14.49
N PRO A 99 10.52 -20.38 15.83
CA PRO A 99 11.19 -19.30 16.55
C PRO A 99 12.63 -19.02 16.09
N SER A 100 13.26 -19.95 15.37
CA SER A 100 14.59 -19.74 14.76
C SER A 100 14.56 -18.82 13.53
N LEU A 101 13.41 -18.67 12.87
CA LEU A 101 13.22 -17.71 11.78
C LEU A 101 13.10 -16.29 12.33
N ASN A 102 13.42 -15.29 11.52
CA ASN A 102 13.47 -13.87 11.91
C ASN A 102 12.83 -12.97 10.83
N ILE A 103 12.69 -11.67 11.12
CA ILE A 103 12.02 -10.72 10.21
C ILE A 103 12.74 -10.64 8.87
N SER A 104 14.07 -10.64 8.87
CA SER A 104 14.89 -10.63 7.65
C SER A 104 14.58 -11.84 6.76
N THR A 105 14.59 -13.05 7.32
CA THR A 105 14.24 -14.27 6.58
C THR A 105 12.82 -14.26 6.04
N LEU A 106 11.85 -13.72 6.79
CA LEU A 106 10.47 -13.61 6.32
C LEU A 106 10.35 -12.67 5.12
N LEU A 107 11.00 -11.52 5.16
CA LEU A 107 10.98 -10.56 4.06
C LEU A 107 11.66 -11.15 2.82
N THR A 108 12.76 -11.89 2.97
CA THR A 108 13.39 -12.63 1.86
C THR A 108 12.44 -13.70 1.29
N SER A 109 11.73 -14.45 2.13
CA SER A 109 10.73 -15.42 1.65
C SER A 109 9.57 -14.75 0.91
N ILE A 110 9.15 -13.55 1.32
CA ILE A 110 8.12 -12.78 0.61
C ILE A 110 8.66 -12.28 -0.74
N GLN A 111 9.89 -11.79 -0.80
CA GLN A 111 10.53 -11.39 -2.06
C GLN A 111 10.65 -12.57 -3.02
N LEU A 112 10.99 -13.77 -2.52
CA LEU A 112 11.00 -14.99 -3.33
C LEU A 112 9.60 -15.36 -3.81
N LEU A 113 8.59 -15.29 -2.94
CA LEU A 113 7.20 -15.54 -3.31
C LEU A 113 6.72 -14.62 -4.44
N MET A 114 7.14 -13.34 -4.43
CA MET A 114 6.84 -12.42 -5.52
C MET A 114 7.41 -12.94 -6.85
N ALA A 115 8.65 -13.41 -6.87
CA ALA A 115 9.26 -13.96 -8.09
C ALA A 115 8.65 -15.31 -8.50
N GLU A 116 8.29 -16.14 -7.53
CA GLU A 116 7.83 -17.52 -7.69
C GLU A 116 6.47 -17.73 -7.01
N PRO A 117 5.35 -17.30 -7.63
CA PRO A 117 4.03 -17.54 -7.08
C PRO A 117 3.73 -19.04 -6.90
N ASN A 118 3.00 -19.40 -5.85
CA ASN A 118 2.50 -20.75 -5.63
C ASN A 118 1.03 -20.84 -6.06
N PRO A 119 0.72 -21.38 -7.25
CA PRO A 119 -0.64 -21.33 -7.76
C PRO A 119 -1.53 -22.46 -7.20
N ASP A 120 -1.00 -23.35 -6.34
CA ASP A 120 -1.74 -24.44 -5.70
C ASP A 120 -2.36 -24.06 -4.34
N ASP A 121 -1.90 -22.97 -3.72
CA ASP A 121 -2.52 -22.36 -2.52
C ASP A 121 -2.81 -20.85 -2.74
N PRO A 122 -3.66 -20.49 -3.71
CA PRO A 122 -3.91 -19.09 -4.06
C PRO A 122 -4.91 -18.42 -3.10
N LEU A 123 -4.72 -17.12 -2.86
CA LEU A 123 -5.76 -16.26 -2.30
C LEU A 123 -6.64 -15.64 -3.38
N MET A 124 -6.10 -15.46 -4.57
CA MET A 124 -6.77 -14.88 -5.73
C MET A 124 -6.91 -15.95 -6.82
N ALA A 125 -8.05 -16.65 -6.83
CA ALA A 125 -8.29 -17.78 -7.73
C ALA A 125 -8.23 -17.38 -9.22
N ASP A 126 -8.75 -16.21 -9.58
CA ASP A 126 -8.74 -15.71 -10.96
C ASP A 126 -7.31 -15.41 -11.43
N ILE A 127 -6.52 -14.73 -10.59
CA ILE A 127 -5.10 -14.43 -10.88
C ILE A 127 -4.28 -15.72 -10.95
N SER A 128 -4.56 -16.69 -10.09
CA SER A 128 -3.91 -18.02 -10.13
C SER A 128 -4.24 -18.76 -11.43
N SER A 129 -5.51 -18.77 -11.84
CA SER A 129 -5.94 -19.36 -13.11
C SER A 129 -5.24 -18.68 -14.29
N GLU A 130 -5.17 -17.36 -14.30
CA GLU A 130 -4.46 -16.59 -15.32
C GLU A 130 -2.96 -16.94 -15.32
N TYR A 131 -2.32 -17.04 -14.15
CA TYR A 131 -0.92 -17.45 -14.03
C TYR A 131 -0.67 -18.87 -14.60
N LYS A 132 -1.55 -19.83 -14.31
CA LYS A 132 -1.43 -21.23 -14.77
C LYS A 132 -1.68 -21.38 -16.27
N TYR A 133 -2.72 -20.73 -16.79
CA TYR A 133 -3.24 -21.03 -18.13
C TYR A 133 -2.99 -19.92 -19.16
N ASN A 134 -2.68 -18.70 -18.73
CA ASN A 134 -2.37 -17.57 -19.60
C ASN A 134 -1.27 -16.67 -19.00
N LYS A 135 -0.08 -17.25 -18.84
CA LYS A 135 1.06 -16.58 -18.20
C LYS A 135 1.42 -15.24 -18.84
N GLN A 136 1.23 -15.08 -20.16
CA GLN A 136 1.52 -13.82 -20.85
C GLN A 136 0.58 -12.69 -20.41
N LEU A 137 -0.72 -12.99 -20.29
CA LEU A 137 -1.70 -12.02 -19.79
C LEU A 137 -1.41 -11.65 -18.33
N PHE A 138 -1.09 -12.65 -17.49
CA PHE A 138 -0.66 -12.40 -16.12
C PHE A 138 0.53 -11.43 -16.06
N LEU A 139 1.59 -11.68 -16.86
CA LEU A 139 2.78 -10.84 -16.89
C LEU A 139 2.49 -9.41 -17.38
N LEU A 140 1.53 -9.24 -18.30
CA LEU A 140 1.09 -7.91 -18.74
C LEU A 140 0.36 -7.18 -17.61
N ASN A 141 -0.68 -7.81 -17.04
CA ASN A 141 -1.49 -7.24 -15.97
C ASN A 141 -0.65 -6.88 -14.74
N ALA A 142 0.28 -7.76 -14.35
CA ALA A 142 1.16 -7.52 -13.21
C ALA A 142 2.13 -6.36 -13.44
N ARG A 143 2.63 -6.17 -14.67
CA ARG A 143 3.45 -5.00 -15.04
C ARG A 143 2.64 -3.71 -14.98
N GLU A 144 1.46 -3.70 -15.59
CA GLU A 144 0.57 -2.54 -15.56
C GLU A 144 0.19 -2.12 -14.13
N TRP A 145 -0.09 -3.10 -13.27
CA TRP A 145 -0.34 -2.85 -11.85
C TRP A 145 0.88 -2.30 -11.13
N THR A 146 2.07 -2.86 -11.40
CA THR A 146 3.32 -2.39 -10.80
C THR A 146 3.58 -0.93 -11.17
N GLU A 147 3.45 -0.56 -12.44
CA GLU A 147 3.62 0.83 -12.89
C GLU A 147 2.60 1.77 -12.23
N LYS A 148 1.34 1.33 -12.12
CA LYS A 148 0.24 2.13 -11.57
C LYS A 148 0.33 2.36 -10.06
N TYR A 149 0.73 1.35 -9.30
CA TYR A 149 0.62 1.34 -7.84
C TYR A 149 1.97 1.37 -7.11
N ALA A 150 3.01 0.80 -7.69
CA ALA A 150 4.34 0.65 -7.08
C ALA A 150 5.41 1.52 -7.74
N GLY A 151 5.06 2.34 -8.75
CA GLY A 151 5.98 3.27 -9.39
C GLY A 151 6.49 4.37 -8.43
N GLN A 152 7.75 4.80 -8.64
CA GLN A 152 8.51 5.71 -7.76
C GLN A 152 7.89 7.10 -7.51
N LEU A 153 6.84 7.49 -8.24
CA LEU A 153 6.26 8.85 -8.25
C LEU A 153 5.16 9.11 -7.20
N ARG A 154 4.97 8.23 -6.20
CA ARG A 154 3.86 8.37 -5.22
C ARG A 154 4.27 8.62 -3.78
N THR A 155 5.53 8.87 -3.48
CA THR A 155 5.97 9.34 -2.16
C THR A 155 5.73 10.86 -1.99
N SER A 156 4.49 11.33 -2.20
CA SER A 156 3.95 12.59 -1.65
C SER A 156 2.60 12.93 -2.27
N LYS A 157 1.51 12.61 -1.58
CA LYS A 157 0.35 13.51 -1.57
C LYS A 157 -0.04 13.73 -0.11
N PRO A 158 0.20 14.92 0.46
CA PRO A 158 -0.43 15.32 1.71
C PRO A 158 -1.95 15.29 1.53
N LEU A 159 -2.65 14.75 2.53
CA LEU A 159 -4.10 14.84 2.66
C LEU A 159 -4.45 16.32 2.86
N GLU A 160 -5.02 16.98 1.85
CA GLU A 160 -5.64 18.29 2.05
C GLU A 160 -6.97 18.10 2.78
N GLU A 161 -7.02 18.61 4.00
CA GLU A 161 -8.19 18.71 4.85
C GLU A 161 -9.24 19.64 4.21
N LYS A 162 -10.49 19.16 4.13
CA LYS A 162 -11.65 19.98 3.85
C LYS A 162 -11.89 20.94 5.01
N ILE A 163 -11.56 22.23 4.84
CA ILE A 163 -12.06 23.28 5.73
C ILE A 163 -13.40 23.77 5.19
N ILE A 164 -14.46 23.36 5.91
CA ILE A 164 -15.78 23.99 5.90
C ILE A 164 -15.67 25.24 6.76
N GLN A 165 -15.96 26.43 6.20
CA GLN A 165 -16.42 27.55 7.01
C GLN A 165 -17.58 28.26 6.30
N SER A 166 -18.75 28.06 6.88
CA SER A 166 -19.94 28.86 6.71
C SER A 166 -19.94 30.04 7.70
N GLU A 167 -20.49 31.16 7.24
CA GLU A 167 -21.19 32.21 8.00
C GLU A 167 -20.48 33.53 8.42
N THR A 168 -20.78 34.56 7.60
CA THR A 168 -21.49 35.84 7.89
C THR A 168 -20.87 37.01 8.67
N SER A 169 -20.99 38.20 8.02
CA SER A 169 -21.15 39.60 8.55
C SER A 169 -19.91 40.24 9.23
N THR A 170 -19.52 41.52 9.05
CA THR A 170 -20.28 42.76 8.78
C THR A 170 -19.33 43.93 8.37
N SER A 171 -19.80 44.82 7.49
CA SER A 171 -19.51 46.27 7.31
C SER A 171 -18.13 46.91 7.56
N SER A 172 -17.61 47.66 6.56
CA SER A 172 -17.43 49.13 6.62
C SER A 172 -16.88 49.70 5.29
N ALA A 173 -17.21 50.96 5.03
CA ALA A 173 -17.24 51.62 3.72
C ALA A 173 -16.02 52.49 3.40
N SER A 174 -15.71 52.69 2.10
CA SER A 174 -15.17 53.96 1.57
C SER A 174 -15.16 54.04 0.02
N THR A 175 -16.03 54.90 -0.52
CA THR A 175 -15.77 56.02 -1.47
C THR A 175 -15.27 55.80 -2.92
N MET A 176 -16.19 56.12 -3.86
CA MET A 176 -16.10 56.81 -5.17
C MET A 176 -15.19 56.29 -6.32
N GLN A 177 -15.76 56.06 -7.52
CA GLN A 177 -15.96 57.06 -8.60
C GLN A 177 -16.61 56.47 -9.88
N LYS A 178 -17.74 57.07 -10.29
CA LYS A 178 -18.08 57.58 -11.65
C LYS A 178 -17.96 56.62 -12.88
N ARG A 179 -19.10 56.26 -13.49
CA ARG A 179 -19.64 56.89 -14.74
C ARG A 179 -20.79 56.12 -15.41
N LYS A 180 -21.81 56.91 -15.77
CA LYS A 180 -22.73 56.86 -16.93
C LYS A 180 -23.65 55.65 -17.10
N GLY A 181 -24.94 55.92 -16.90
CA GLY A 181 -26.02 55.04 -17.33
C GLY A 181 -26.36 55.14 -18.81
N VAL A 182 -27.06 54.13 -19.30
CA VAL A 182 -28.13 54.24 -20.29
C VAL A 182 -29.21 53.24 -19.88
N ASN A 183 -30.44 53.72 -19.87
CA ASN A 183 -31.67 53.02 -19.54
C ASN A 183 -32.32 52.62 -20.87
N ILE A 184 -32.68 51.35 -21.11
CA ILE A 184 -33.76 50.95 -22.04
C ILE A 184 -34.43 49.67 -21.49
N SER A 185 -35.61 49.91 -20.92
CA SER A 185 -36.88 49.18 -21.00
C SER A 185 -36.94 47.70 -21.41
N ARG A 186 -37.43 46.89 -20.46
CA ARG A 186 -38.64 46.02 -20.52
C ARG A 186 -39.08 45.49 -21.90
N LYS A 187 -39.21 44.16 -21.99
CA LYS A 187 -40.53 43.51 -22.14
C LYS A 187 -40.50 42.00 -21.85
N GLU A 188 -41.47 41.58 -21.06
CA GLU A 188 -41.86 40.20 -20.76
C GLU A 188 -42.28 39.42 -22.02
N LYS A 189 -42.17 38.08 -21.99
CA LYS A 189 -43.35 37.18 -22.10
C LYS A 189 -43.03 35.71 -21.80
N LYS A 190 -43.97 35.11 -21.07
CA LYS A 190 -44.14 33.71 -20.66
C LYS A 190 -44.53 32.77 -21.82
N SER A 191 -44.15 31.49 -21.71
CA SER A 191 -44.97 30.29 -22.02
C SER A 191 -44.14 29.03 -21.71
N ARG A 192 -44.31 28.39 -20.54
CA ARG A 192 -45.10 27.18 -20.20
C ARG A 192 -44.59 25.84 -20.81
N PRO A 193 -44.61 24.73 -20.02
CA PRO A 193 -44.07 23.42 -20.40
C PRO A 193 -45.16 22.43 -20.85
N ASP A 194 -44.75 21.34 -21.50
CA ASP A 194 -45.44 20.04 -21.55
C ASP A 194 -44.33 18.98 -21.43
N SER A 195 -44.37 18.13 -20.39
CA SER A 195 -45.06 16.82 -20.34
C SER A 195 -44.27 15.74 -21.08
#